data_AF-A0A2K3QN92-F1
#
_entry.id   AF-A0A2K3QN92-F1
#
_cell.length_a   1.000
_cell.length_b   1.000
_cell.length_c   1.000
_cell.angle_alpha   90.00
_cell.angle_beta   90.00
_cell.angle_gamma   90.00
#
_symmetry.space_group_name_H-M   'P 1'
#
loop_
_entity.id
_entity.type
_entity.pdbx_description
1 polymer ?
#
loop_
_entity_poly.entity_id
_entity_poly.type
_entity_poly.pdbx_seq_one_letter_code
_entity_poly.pdbx_strand_id
1 'polypeptide(L)'
;MSPLSGWFRTADDGGASGSGKSAAETAAKERENLASALSWTGLIMNDDIDGAWEGLQRGDSSFHSLGSAVTFFMRSVLGFEKQVMAETSAKLADCETRAWDDYKRAQRRGATHGTSSMYPPGTEYELVRAETQLMGAVVGVLHESLVEAMRSFYKLRKAFLILDGIIAIEAKAQAAASDGGLSAASASEGREASEGDAAGESGRDEPESSGSDEFVQTPVGDKDTSTSATTPEDSSDDGAGSRPAPP
;
A
#
# COMPACT_ATOMS: atom_id res chain seq x y z
N MET A 1 50.40 -0.85 -31.67
CA MET A 1 49.99 -1.00 -30.27
C MET A 1 48.71 -1.82 -30.27
N SER A 2 48.85 -3.08 -29.92
CA SER A 2 47.82 -4.12 -30.06
C SER A 2 46.69 -3.98 -29.02
N PRO A 3 45.50 -4.53 -29.30
CA PRO A 3 44.28 -4.36 -28.52
C PRO A 3 44.20 -5.33 -27.34
N LEU A 4 43.54 -4.91 -26.26
CA LEU A 4 43.16 -5.81 -25.16
C LEU A 4 41.66 -6.11 -25.22
N SER A 5 41.35 -7.17 -25.95
CA SER A 5 40.16 -8.00 -25.81
C SER A 5 40.40 -9.08 -24.75
N GLY A 6 39.35 -9.46 -24.01
CA GLY A 6 39.31 -10.69 -23.18
C GLY A 6 38.76 -10.45 -21.78
N TRP A 7 37.50 -10.74 -21.48
CA TRP A 7 36.92 -12.06 -21.19
C TRP A 7 37.16 -12.51 -19.73
N PHE A 8 36.12 -12.39 -18.90
CA PHE A 8 35.74 -13.45 -17.97
C PHE A 8 34.25 -13.32 -17.61
N ARG A 9 33.39 -13.94 -18.43
CA ARG A 9 32.05 -14.37 -18.04
C ARG A 9 32.22 -15.81 -17.55
N THR A 10 32.26 -16.00 -16.24
CA THR A 10 32.01 -17.30 -15.63
C THR A 10 30.51 -17.52 -15.62
N ALA A 11 30.04 -18.44 -16.45
CA ALA A 11 28.73 -19.03 -16.32
C ALA A 11 28.81 -20.07 -15.18
N ASP A 12 28.25 -19.74 -14.03
CA ASP A 12 27.86 -20.73 -13.03
C ASP A 12 26.45 -21.20 -13.41
N ASP A 13 26.38 -22.30 -14.15
CA ASP A 13 25.15 -23.03 -14.43
C ASP A 13 25.05 -24.16 -13.40
N GLY A 14 24.48 -23.85 -12.22
CA GLY A 14 24.52 -24.77 -11.09
C GLY A 14 23.56 -24.51 -9.92
N GLY A 15 22.53 -23.65 -10.06
CA GLY A 15 21.78 -23.15 -8.90
C GLY A 15 20.27 -22.94 -9.03
N ALA A 16 19.59 -23.45 -10.07
CA ALA A 16 18.17 -23.12 -10.28
C ALA A 16 17.16 -24.01 -9.53
N SER A 17 17.59 -25.03 -8.76
CA SER A 17 16.68 -25.96 -8.08
C SER A 17 16.36 -25.57 -6.61
N GLY A 18 17.13 -24.67 -6.01
CA GLY A 18 16.97 -24.28 -4.59
C GLY A 18 16.03 -23.09 -4.32
N SER A 19 15.87 -22.18 -5.29
CA SER A 19 15.14 -20.92 -5.09
C SER A 19 13.61 -21.07 -5.10
N GLY A 20 13.06 -22.05 -5.83
CA GLY A 20 11.61 -22.28 -5.85
C GLY A 20 11.06 -22.84 -4.54
N LYS A 21 11.86 -23.63 -3.81
CA LYS A 21 11.47 -24.21 -2.50
C LYS A 21 11.34 -23.13 -1.41
N SER A 22 12.24 -22.14 -1.39
CA SER A 22 12.19 -21.06 -0.39
C SER A 22 11.03 -20.10 -0.60
N ALA A 23 10.63 -19.85 -1.85
CA ALA A 23 9.45 -19.02 -2.15
C ALA A 23 8.15 -19.71 -1.71
N ALA A 24 8.00 -21.01 -1.97
CA ALA A 24 6.85 -21.79 -1.54
C ALA A 24 6.74 -21.90 -0.01
N GLU A 25 7.87 -22.10 0.68
CA GLU A 25 7.95 -22.11 2.14
C GLU A 25 7.56 -20.75 2.75
N THR A 26 8.02 -19.66 2.14
CA THR A 26 7.65 -18.30 2.57
C THR A 26 6.15 -18.05 2.39
N ALA A 27 5.57 -18.43 1.25
CA ALA A 27 4.13 -18.31 1.02
C ALA A 27 3.30 -19.16 1.99
N ALA A 28 3.78 -20.36 2.34
CA ALA A 28 3.14 -21.20 3.35
C ALA A 28 3.16 -20.53 4.74
N LYS A 29 4.30 -19.95 5.12
CA LYS A 29 4.44 -19.17 6.37
C LYS A 29 3.53 -17.94 6.39
N GLU A 30 3.40 -17.23 5.27
CA GLU A 30 2.49 -16.07 5.16
C GLU A 30 1.02 -16.48 5.34
N ARG A 31 0.61 -17.64 4.81
CA ARG A 31 -0.73 -18.23 5.05
C ARG A 31 -0.94 -18.65 6.50
N GLU A 32 0.05 -19.27 7.12
CA GLU A 32 0.00 -19.63 8.55
C GLU A 32 -0.14 -18.38 9.41
N ASN A 33 0.64 -17.34 9.11
CA ASN A 33 0.56 -16.05 9.80
C ASN A 33 -0.82 -15.41 9.65
N LEU A 34 -1.42 -15.46 8.47
CA LEU A 34 -2.78 -14.96 8.24
C LEU A 34 -3.82 -15.77 9.02
N ALA A 35 -3.74 -17.10 8.97
CA ALA A 35 -4.66 -17.98 9.69
C ALA A 35 -4.57 -17.79 11.21
N SER A 36 -3.35 -17.65 11.74
CA SER A 36 -3.10 -17.31 13.15
C SER A 36 -3.74 -15.97 13.51
N ALA A 37 -3.48 -14.90 12.74
CA ALA A 37 -4.06 -13.59 12.99
C ALA A 37 -5.60 -13.63 12.98
N LEU A 38 -6.21 -14.32 12.00
CA LEU A 38 -7.66 -14.47 11.91
C LEU A 38 -8.25 -15.24 13.09
N SER A 39 -7.55 -16.24 13.61
CA SER A 39 -8.01 -16.99 14.79
C SER A 39 -8.10 -16.10 16.04
N TRP A 40 -7.13 -15.20 16.24
CA TRP A 40 -7.15 -14.24 17.34
C TRP A 40 -8.17 -13.12 17.12
N THR A 41 -8.32 -12.63 15.89
CA THR A 41 -9.38 -11.67 15.54
C THR A 41 -10.78 -12.24 15.79
N GLY A 42 -10.95 -13.56 15.71
CA GLY A 42 -12.19 -14.24 16.11
C GLY A 42 -12.60 -13.98 17.55
N LEU A 43 -11.66 -13.67 18.46
CA LEU A 43 -11.99 -13.29 19.85
C LEU A 43 -12.67 -11.92 19.92
N ILE A 44 -12.35 -10.99 19.01
CA ILE A 44 -13.02 -9.67 18.93
C ILE A 44 -14.53 -9.85 18.69
N MET A 45 -14.91 -10.82 17.85
CA MET A 45 -16.31 -11.12 17.54
C MET A 45 -17.07 -11.75 18.73
N ASN A 46 -16.34 -12.24 19.73
CA ASN A 46 -16.88 -12.79 20.97
C ASN A 46 -16.76 -11.80 22.15
N ASP A 47 -16.59 -10.51 21.86
CA ASP A 47 -16.36 -9.43 22.83
C ASP A 47 -15.11 -9.59 23.72
N ASP A 48 -14.19 -10.49 23.36
CA ASP A 48 -12.91 -10.69 24.05
C ASP A 48 -11.78 -9.92 23.33
N ILE A 49 -11.85 -8.59 23.44
CA ILE A 49 -10.88 -7.68 22.81
C ILE A 49 -9.49 -7.78 23.47
N ASP A 50 -9.44 -7.97 24.78
CA ASP A 50 -8.19 -8.09 25.52
C ASP A 50 -7.46 -9.40 25.18
N GLY A 51 -8.16 -10.53 25.14
CA GLY A 51 -7.62 -11.81 24.69
C GLY A 51 -7.16 -11.79 23.23
N ALA A 52 -7.92 -11.11 22.35
CA ALA A 52 -7.50 -10.88 20.97
C ALA A 52 -6.16 -10.12 20.92
N TRP A 53 -6.05 -9.02 21.67
CA TRP A 53 -4.85 -8.19 21.68
C TRP A 53 -3.60 -8.92 22.20
N GLU A 54 -3.73 -9.68 23.28
CA GLU A 54 -2.64 -10.52 23.80
C GLU A 54 -2.18 -11.57 22.80
N GLY A 55 -3.14 -12.21 22.11
CA GLY A 55 -2.85 -13.19 21.07
C GLY A 55 -2.15 -12.58 19.86
N LEU A 56 -2.65 -11.44 19.39
CA LEU A 56 -2.15 -10.74 18.21
C LEU A 56 -0.73 -10.20 18.39
N GLN A 57 -0.36 -9.74 19.60
CA GLN A 57 1.00 -9.27 19.88
C GLN A 57 2.08 -10.36 19.79
N ARG A 58 1.70 -11.63 19.84
CA ARG A 58 2.66 -12.74 19.71
C ARG A 58 3.19 -12.87 18.27
N GLY A 59 2.46 -12.35 17.29
CA GLY A 59 2.85 -12.39 15.88
C GLY A 59 3.42 -11.07 15.37
N ASP A 60 4.31 -11.16 14.39
CA ASP A 60 4.99 -10.01 13.79
C ASP A 60 4.65 -9.81 12.31
N SER A 61 3.60 -10.45 11.78
CA SER A 61 3.18 -10.20 10.40
C SER A 61 2.36 -8.92 10.28
N SER A 62 2.24 -8.37 9.06
CA SER A 62 1.29 -7.28 8.78
C SER A 62 -0.15 -7.63 9.17
N PHE A 63 -0.54 -8.91 9.09
CA PHE A 63 -1.87 -9.37 9.52
C PHE A 63 -2.08 -9.29 11.03
N HIS A 64 -1.06 -9.66 11.83
CA HIS A 64 -1.13 -9.51 13.28
C HIS A 64 -1.12 -8.04 13.70
N SER A 65 -0.29 -7.22 13.04
CA SER A 65 -0.27 -5.77 13.23
C SER A 65 -1.62 -5.13 12.92
N LEU A 66 -2.28 -5.57 11.84
CA LEU A 66 -3.61 -5.11 11.48
C LEU A 66 -4.64 -5.51 12.54
N GLY A 67 -4.69 -6.78 12.93
CA GLY A 67 -5.61 -7.24 13.98
C GLY A 67 -5.42 -6.47 15.29
N SER A 68 -4.16 -6.23 15.69
CA SER A 68 -3.85 -5.42 16.89
C SER A 68 -4.28 -3.97 16.73
N ALA A 69 -4.11 -3.37 15.54
CA ALA A 69 -4.62 -2.03 15.28
C ALA A 69 -6.17 -1.98 15.33
N VAL A 70 -6.85 -3.04 14.90
CA VAL A 70 -8.32 -3.17 14.98
C VAL A 70 -8.78 -3.20 16.44
N THR A 71 -8.09 -3.88 17.36
CA THR A 71 -8.49 -3.87 18.78
C THR A 71 -8.40 -2.46 19.38
N PHE A 72 -7.34 -1.71 19.08
CA PHE A 72 -7.22 -0.30 19.50
C PHE A 72 -8.26 0.59 18.82
N PHE A 73 -8.53 0.37 17.54
CA PHE A 73 -9.58 1.08 16.82
C PHE A 73 -10.95 0.90 17.47
N MET A 74 -11.33 -0.34 17.81
CA MET A 74 -12.59 -0.62 18.50
C MET A 74 -12.65 0.11 19.85
N ARG A 75 -11.59 0.04 20.66
CA ARG A 75 -11.51 0.74 21.95
C ARG A 75 -11.61 2.26 21.79
N SER A 76 -10.95 2.80 20.77
CA SER A 76 -10.94 4.22 20.43
C SER A 76 -12.30 4.73 20.00
N VAL A 77 -12.98 4.03 19.09
CA VAL A 77 -14.28 4.46 18.54
C VAL A 77 -15.40 4.29 19.56
N LEU A 78 -15.35 3.28 20.43
CA LEU A 78 -16.37 3.08 21.46
C LEU A 78 -16.16 3.99 22.68
N GLY A 79 -14.90 4.27 23.05
CA GLY A 79 -14.58 5.12 24.20
C GLY A 79 -14.57 6.62 23.89
N PHE A 80 -14.39 7.00 22.62
CA PHE A 80 -14.19 8.41 22.19
C PHE A 80 -13.12 9.17 22.99
N GLU A 81 -12.15 8.44 23.55
CA GLU A 81 -11.09 9.00 24.37
C GLU A 81 -9.99 9.58 23.46
N LYS A 82 -9.79 10.90 23.48
CA LYS A 82 -8.82 11.59 22.58
C LYS A 82 -7.41 10.99 22.62
N GLN A 83 -6.94 10.59 23.81
CA GLN A 83 -5.64 9.94 23.97
C GLN A 83 -5.58 8.59 23.25
N VAL A 84 -6.60 7.75 23.41
CA VAL A 84 -6.70 6.44 22.76
C VAL A 84 -6.85 6.58 21.25
N MET A 85 -7.53 7.62 20.78
CA MET A 85 -7.66 7.96 19.35
C MET A 85 -6.32 8.36 18.71
N ALA A 86 -5.51 9.15 19.41
CA ALA A 86 -4.16 9.51 18.95
C ALA A 86 -3.25 8.29 18.87
N GLU A 87 -3.27 7.43 19.91
CA GLU A 87 -2.52 6.17 19.92
C GLU A 87 -2.97 5.21 18.82
N THR A 88 -4.27 5.13 18.56
CA THR A 88 -4.84 4.32 17.47
C THR A 88 -4.37 4.82 16.12
N SER A 89 -4.38 6.14 15.91
CA SER A 89 -3.90 6.76 14.67
C SER A 89 -2.42 6.43 14.41
N ALA A 90 -1.59 6.43 15.46
CA ALA A 90 -0.19 6.04 15.36
C ALA A 90 -0.04 4.55 15.01
N LYS A 91 -0.76 3.65 15.72
CA LYS A 91 -0.72 2.21 15.41
C LYS A 91 -1.18 1.88 13.99
N LEU A 92 -2.20 2.57 13.49
CA LEU A 92 -2.67 2.41 12.12
C LEU A 92 -1.62 2.87 11.10
N ALA A 93 -0.90 3.95 11.37
CA ALA A 93 0.20 4.42 10.50
C ALA A 93 1.40 3.46 10.50
N ASP A 94 1.74 2.88 11.65
CA ASP A 94 2.78 1.85 11.75
C ASP A 94 2.39 0.59 10.97
N CYS A 95 1.13 0.17 11.09
CA CYS A 95 0.57 -0.94 10.33
C CYS A 95 0.59 -0.67 8.82
N GLU A 96 0.21 0.55 8.38
CA GLU A 96 0.28 0.96 6.97
C GLU A 96 1.71 0.87 6.43
N THR A 97 2.69 1.33 7.21
CA THR A 97 4.11 1.30 6.85
C THR A 97 4.61 -0.13 6.72
N ARG A 98 4.25 -1.01 7.68
CA ARG A 98 4.62 -2.44 7.64
C ARG A 98 4.01 -3.13 6.43
N ALA A 99 2.73 -2.88 6.14
CA ALA A 99 2.05 -3.42 4.96
C ALA A 99 2.70 -2.92 3.66
N TRP A 100 3.14 -1.66 3.60
CA TRP A 100 3.86 -1.12 2.45
C TRP A 100 5.22 -1.80 2.23
N ASP A 101 5.95 -2.07 3.31
CA ASP A 101 7.22 -2.80 3.22
C ASP A 101 7.00 -4.24 2.77
N ASP A 102 5.97 -4.90 3.29
CA ASP A 102 5.58 -6.26 2.89
C ASP A 102 5.13 -6.34 1.44
N TYR A 103 4.35 -5.36 0.98
CA TYR A 103 3.98 -5.21 -0.42
C TYR A 103 5.20 -5.13 -1.33
N LYS A 104 6.19 -4.27 -1.01
CA LYS A 104 7.44 -4.17 -1.77
C LYS A 104 8.26 -5.46 -1.72
N ARG A 105 8.19 -6.22 -0.62
CA ARG A 105 8.81 -7.55 -0.53
C ARG A 105 8.11 -8.56 -1.42
N ALA A 106 6.78 -8.58 -1.41
CA ALA A 106 5.96 -9.47 -2.23
C ALA A 106 6.13 -9.20 -3.72
N GLN A 107 6.10 -7.94 -4.15
CA GLN A 107 6.33 -7.54 -5.54
C GLN A 107 7.67 -8.03 -6.09
N ARG A 108 8.75 -7.87 -5.31
CA ARG A 108 10.09 -8.34 -5.70
C ARG A 108 10.16 -9.85 -5.89
N ARG A 109 9.45 -10.63 -5.05
CA ARG A 109 9.35 -12.08 -5.18
C ARG A 109 8.44 -12.50 -6.33
N GLY A 110 7.35 -11.77 -6.54
CA GLY A 110 6.41 -12.01 -7.63
C GLY A 110 7.06 -11.89 -9.01
N ALA A 111 7.92 -10.88 -9.18
CA ALA A 111 8.68 -10.67 -10.40
C ALA A 111 9.67 -11.82 -10.71
N THR A 112 10.19 -12.52 -9.69
CA THR A 112 11.16 -13.61 -9.87
C THR A 112 10.52 -14.99 -10.04
N HIS A 113 9.27 -15.18 -9.60
CA HIS A 113 8.67 -16.51 -9.49
C HIS A 113 7.47 -16.79 -10.41
N GLY A 114 7.12 -15.88 -11.33
CA GLY A 114 6.14 -16.13 -12.39
C GLY A 114 4.85 -16.77 -11.87
N THR A 115 4.05 -16.01 -11.11
CA THR A 115 2.91 -16.58 -10.40
C THR A 115 1.70 -16.79 -11.32
N SER A 116 1.24 -18.03 -11.48
CA SER A 116 -0.06 -18.37 -12.08
C SER A 116 -1.24 -18.08 -11.12
N SER A 117 -1.16 -16.97 -10.38
CA SER A 117 -2.15 -16.58 -9.39
C SER A 117 -3.12 -15.58 -10.01
N MET A 118 -4.41 -15.75 -9.72
CA MET A 118 -5.48 -14.84 -10.12
C MET A 118 -5.22 -13.40 -9.65
N TYR A 119 -4.58 -13.25 -8.50
CA TYR A 119 -4.18 -11.97 -7.93
C TYR A 119 -2.67 -11.74 -8.09
N PRO A 120 -2.25 -10.53 -8.50
CA PRO A 120 -0.86 -10.13 -8.47
C PRO A 120 -0.24 -10.31 -7.07
N PRO A 121 1.05 -10.66 -7.00
CA PRO A 121 1.74 -10.80 -5.72
C PRO A 121 1.72 -9.50 -4.90
N GLY A 122 1.22 -9.58 -3.67
CA GLY A 122 1.15 -8.47 -2.73
C GLY A 122 -0.20 -7.75 -2.65
N THR A 123 -1.20 -8.16 -3.44
CA THR A 123 -2.57 -7.61 -3.33
C THR A 123 -3.13 -7.72 -1.91
N GLU A 124 -2.77 -8.76 -1.16
CA GLU A 124 -3.13 -8.94 0.25
C GLU A 124 -2.62 -7.81 1.16
N TYR A 125 -1.42 -7.27 0.89
CA TYR A 125 -0.86 -6.15 1.64
C TYR A 125 -1.43 -4.81 1.19
N GLU A 126 -1.83 -4.68 -0.08
CA GLU A 126 -2.61 -3.53 -0.54
C GLU A 126 -3.97 -3.44 0.15
N LEU A 127 -4.64 -4.60 0.34
CA LEU A 127 -5.89 -4.66 1.08
C LEU A 127 -5.73 -4.21 2.52
N VAL A 128 -4.72 -4.73 3.24
CA VAL A 128 -4.38 -4.27 4.61
C VAL A 128 -4.15 -2.75 4.63
N ARG A 129 -3.46 -2.22 3.61
CA ARG A 129 -3.19 -0.78 3.50
C ARG A 129 -4.46 0.05 3.25
N ALA A 130 -5.41 -0.45 2.46
CA ALA A 130 -6.71 0.18 2.28
C ALA A 130 -7.51 0.19 3.59
N GLU A 131 -7.56 -0.93 4.30
CA GLU A 131 -8.28 -1.06 5.57
C GLU A 131 -7.74 -0.13 6.66
N THR A 132 -6.40 -0.06 6.81
CA THR A 132 -5.77 0.87 7.76
C THR A 132 -6.08 2.34 7.44
N GLN A 133 -6.13 2.72 6.17
CA GLN A 133 -6.50 4.07 5.76
C GLN A 133 -7.99 4.38 6.00
N LEU A 134 -8.88 3.42 5.77
CA LEU A 134 -10.31 3.57 6.11
C LEU A 134 -10.49 3.78 7.61
N MET A 135 -9.91 2.91 8.44
CA MET A 135 -9.97 3.04 9.89
C MET A 135 -9.36 4.36 10.37
N GLY A 136 -8.20 4.73 9.83
CA GLY A 136 -7.51 5.97 10.20
C GLY A 136 -8.28 7.22 9.82
N ALA A 137 -9.03 7.17 8.72
CA ALA A 137 -9.92 8.27 8.35
C ALA A 137 -11.12 8.38 9.28
N VAL A 138 -11.72 7.25 9.68
CA VAL A 138 -12.81 7.25 10.67
C VAL A 138 -12.33 7.87 11.98
N VAL A 139 -11.16 7.44 12.49
CA VAL A 139 -10.59 8.00 13.73
C VAL A 139 -10.35 9.51 13.61
N GLY A 140 -9.76 9.97 12.50
CA GLY A 140 -9.46 11.39 12.35
C GLY A 140 -10.69 12.28 12.15
N VAL A 141 -11.78 11.76 11.58
CA VAL A 141 -13.09 12.45 11.55
C VAL A 141 -13.69 12.55 12.95
N LEU A 142 -13.57 11.48 13.75
CA LEU A 142 -14.08 11.46 15.12
C LEU A 142 -13.25 12.33 16.08
N HIS A 143 -12.00 12.68 15.74
CA HIS A 143 -11.07 13.42 16.61
C HIS A 143 -11.42 14.93 16.78
N GLU A 144 -12.62 15.36 16.36
CA GLU A 144 -13.17 16.72 16.53
C GLU A 144 -12.26 17.87 16.07
N SER A 145 -11.37 17.61 15.12
CA SER A 145 -10.44 18.61 14.57
C SER A 145 -10.70 18.79 13.07
N LEU A 146 -11.04 20.02 12.66
CA LEU A 146 -11.33 20.34 11.25
C LEU A 146 -10.15 20.01 10.33
N VAL A 147 -8.92 20.30 10.77
CA VAL A 147 -7.70 20.02 10.01
C VAL A 147 -7.47 18.51 9.87
N GLU A 148 -7.74 17.76 10.95
CA GLU A 148 -7.57 16.30 10.93
C GLU A 148 -8.67 15.60 10.12
N ALA A 149 -9.90 16.12 10.15
CA ALA A 149 -10.99 15.67 9.29
C ALA A 149 -10.65 15.86 7.81
N MET A 150 -10.05 16.99 7.41
CA MET A 150 -9.60 17.21 6.02
C MET A 150 -8.54 16.18 5.59
N ARG A 151 -7.53 15.90 6.42
CA ARG A 151 -6.54 14.84 6.13
C ARG A 151 -7.19 13.46 6.04
N SER A 152 -8.22 13.22 6.85
CA SER A 152 -8.96 11.96 6.86
C SER A 152 -9.74 11.72 5.57
N PHE A 153 -10.32 12.76 4.96
CA PHE A 153 -10.93 12.63 3.63
C PHE A 153 -9.90 12.26 2.54
N TYR A 154 -8.67 12.74 2.65
CA TYR A 154 -7.61 12.32 1.73
C TYR A 154 -7.26 10.83 1.91
N LYS A 155 -7.20 10.33 3.15
CA LYS A 155 -7.04 8.90 3.45
C LYS A 155 -8.20 8.07 2.88
N LEU A 156 -9.45 8.52 3.01
CA LEU A 156 -10.62 7.87 2.40
C LEU A 156 -10.47 7.76 0.88
N ARG A 157 -10.09 8.86 0.20
CA ARG A 157 -9.86 8.84 -1.25
C ARG A 157 -8.76 7.86 -1.63
N LYS A 158 -7.65 7.84 -0.88
CA LYS A 158 -6.53 6.92 -1.13
C LYS A 158 -6.95 5.46 -0.97
N ALA A 159 -7.73 5.15 0.07
CA ALA A 159 -8.28 3.81 0.28
C ALA A 159 -9.23 3.39 -0.85
N PHE A 160 -10.10 4.30 -1.30
CA PHE A 160 -11.00 4.06 -2.44
C PHE A 160 -10.22 3.69 -3.70
N LEU A 161 -9.16 4.45 -4.04
CA LEU A 161 -8.34 4.17 -5.23
C LEU A 161 -7.64 2.81 -5.15
N ILE A 162 -7.19 2.40 -3.95
CA ILE A 162 -6.60 1.07 -3.77
C ILE A 162 -7.66 -0.02 -4.00
N LEU A 163 -8.84 0.10 -3.39
CA LEU A 163 -9.91 -0.89 -3.53
C LEU A 163 -10.45 -0.97 -4.97
N ASP A 164 -10.58 0.17 -5.65
CA ASP A 164 -10.98 0.23 -7.06
C ASP A 164 -9.96 -0.49 -7.96
N GLY A 165 -8.67 -0.34 -7.67
CA GLY A 165 -7.60 -1.11 -8.32
C GLY A 165 -7.74 -2.63 -8.10
N ILE A 166 -8.10 -3.05 -6.89
CA ILE A 166 -8.34 -4.47 -6.58
C ILE A 166 -9.57 -5.00 -7.32
N ILE A 167 -10.65 -4.23 -7.40
CA ILE A 167 -11.86 -4.59 -8.16
C ILE A 167 -11.54 -4.73 -9.66
N ALA A 168 -10.69 -3.86 -10.21
CA ALA A 168 -10.25 -3.96 -11.61
C ALA A 168 -9.42 -5.23 -11.86
N ILE A 169 -8.56 -5.62 -10.90
CA ILE A 169 -7.84 -6.90 -10.94
C ILE A 169 -8.83 -8.07 -10.98
N GLU A 170 -9.86 -8.05 -10.14
CA GLU A 170 -10.87 -9.10 -10.08
C GLU A 170 -11.68 -9.19 -11.39
N ALA A 171 -12.11 -8.06 -11.95
CA ALA A 171 -12.82 -8.03 -13.22
C ALA A 171 -12.00 -8.65 -14.37
N LYS A 172 -10.69 -8.36 -14.42
CA LYS A 172 -9.76 -8.95 -15.39
C LYS A 172 -9.60 -10.45 -15.17
N ALA A 173 -9.50 -10.89 -13.92
CA ALA A 173 -9.41 -12.29 -13.56
C ALA A 173 -10.66 -13.09 -13.96
N GLN A 174 -11.86 -12.53 -13.73
CA GLN A 174 -13.13 -13.14 -14.12
C GLN A 174 -13.25 -13.26 -15.65
N ALA A 175 -12.86 -12.21 -16.39
CA ALA A 175 -12.84 -12.25 -17.85
C ALA A 175 -11.90 -13.34 -18.39
N ALA A 176 -10.69 -13.44 -17.86
CA ALA A 176 -9.73 -14.49 -18.25
C ALA A 176 -10.24 -15.91 -17.94
N ALA A 177 -10.95 -16.10 -16.82
CA ALA A 177 -11.56 -17.38 -16.47
C ALA A 177 -12.70 -17.77 -17.43
N SER A 178 -13.49 -16.79 -17.90
CA SER A 178 -14.57 -17.04 -18.86
C SER A 178 -14.07 -17.39 -20.28
N ASP A 179 -12.93 -16.83 -20.70
CA ASP A 179 -12.33 -17.09 -22.01
C ASP A 179 -11.62 -18.48 -22.06
N GLY A 180 -11.01 -18.91 -20.96
CA GLY A 180 -10.38 -20.23 -20.83
C GLY A 180 -11.36 -21.42 -20.85
N GLY A 181 -12.65 -21.19 -20.53
CA GLY A 181 -13.69 -22.22 -20.54
C GLY A 181 -14.24 -22.56 -21.92
N LEU A 182 -14.09 -21.68 -22.91
CA LEU A 182 -14.60 -21.87 -24.27
C LEU A 182 -13.58 -22.53 -25.21
N SER A 183 -12.29 -22.54 -24.83
CA SER A 183 -11.23 -23.16 -25.63
C SER A 183 -11.18 -24.69 -25.53
N ALA A 184 -11.72 -25.28 -24.45
CA ALA A 184 -11.76 -26.75 -24.28
C ALA A 184 -12.91 -27.44 -25.04
N ALA A 185 -13.97 -26.70 -25.41
CA ALA A 185 -15.11 -27.26 -26.15
C ALA A 185 -14.90 -27.29 -27.68
N SER A 186 -13.98 -26.47 -28.21
CA SER A 186 -13.75 -26.34 -29.66
C SER A 186 -12.69 -27.29 -30.22
N ALA A 187 -12.11 -28.18 -29.41
CA ALA A 187 -11.10 -29.13 -29.86
C ALA A 187 -11.67 -30.49 -30.33
N SER A 188 -13.00 -30.63 -30.49
CA SER A 188 -13.63 -31.91 -30.83
C SER A 188 -14.63 -31.92 -31.98
N GLU A 189 -14.59 -30.96 -32.90
CA GLU A 189 -15.36 -31.07 -34.15
C GLU A 189 -14.52 -30.73 -35.38
N GLY A 190 -14.31 -31.76 -36.21
CA GLY A 190 -14.46 -31.62 -37.65
C GLY A 190 -13.28 -31.02 -38.43
N ARG A 191 -12.32 -31.89 -38.76
CA ARG A 191 -11.64 -31.85 -40.07
C ARG A 191 -12.71 -31.85 -41.17
N GLU A 192 -12.75 -30.82 -42.01
CA GLU A 192 -12.95 -30.97 -43.46
C GLU A 192 -12.52 -29.68 -44.18
N ALA A 193 -11.81 -29.86 -45.29
CA ALA A 193 -11.25 -28.83 -46.13
C ALA A 193 -12.20 -28.46 -47.27
N SER A 194 -12.23 -27.20 -47.68
CA SER A 194 -12.41 -26.83 -49.09
C SER A 194 -12.03 -25.36 -49.34
N GLU A 195 -11.33 -25.16 -50.45
CA GLU A 195 -10.84 -23.91 -51.04
C GLU A 195 -11.95 -22.94 -51.47
N GLY A 196 -11.61 -21.65 -51.52
CA GLY A 196 -12.44 -20.59 -52.13
C GLY A 196 -11.75 -19.23 -52.08
N ASP A 197 -11.59 -18.62 -53.25
CA ASP A 197 -10.65 -17.56 -53.64
C ASP A 197 -11.08 -16.11 -53.31
N ALA A 198 -10.06 -15.25 -53.14
CA ALA A 198 -9.91 -13.80 -53.34
C ALA A 198 -11.05 -12.78 -53.08
N ALA A 199 -10.75 -11.76 -52.26
CA ALA A 199 -10.57 -10.36 -52.72
C ALA A 199 -10.20 -9.46 -51.52
N GLY A 200 -9.15 -8.66 -51.67
CA GLY A 200 -8.72 -7.70 -50.66
C GLY A 200 -9.43 -6.35 -50.80
N GLU A 201 -9.57 -5.63 -49.68
CA GLU A 201 -9.48 -4.17 -49.68
C GLU A 201 -8.97 -3.68 -48.32
N SER A 202 -8.10 -2.67 -48.37
CA SER A 202 -7.32 -2.12 -47.28
C SER A 202 -8.13 -1.19 -46.38
N GLY A 203 -8.02 -1.37 -45.07
CA GLY A 203 -8.37 -0.36 -44.06
C GLY A 203 -7.28 -0.37 -42.99
N ARG A 204 -6.37 0.60 -43.05
CA ARG A 204 -5.41 0.91 -41.98
C ARG A 204 -6.16 1.69 -40.91
N ASP A 205 -6.15 1.20 -39.68
CA ASP A 205 -6.35 2.04 -38.50
C ASP A 205 -5.28 1.70 -37.47
N GLU A 206 -4.48 2.72 -37.16
CA GLU A 206 -3.49 2.71 -36.10
C GLU A 206 -4.17 2.77 -34.73
N PRO A 207 -3.67 2.06 -33.70
CA PRO A 207 -3.97 2.41 -32.33
C PRO A 207 -2.98 3.49 -31.87
N GLU A 208 -3.46 4.74 -31.78
CA GLU A 208 -2.72 5.79 -31.09
C GLU A 208 -2.56 5.45 -29.59
N SER A 209 -1.29 5.44 -29.21
CA SER A 209 -0.71 5.40 -27.88
C SER A 209 -1.51 6.17 -26.81
N SER A 210 -2.12 5.45 -25.86
CA SER A 210 -2.69 6.03 -24.64
C SER A 210 -1.58 6.22 -23.60
N GLY A 211 -1.50 7.46 -23.10
CA GLY A 211 -0.33 8.04 -22.44
C GLY A 211 0.04 7.42 -21.10
N SER A 212 1.36 7.29 -20.92
CA SER A 212 2.02 7.17 -19.64
C SER A 212 1.91 8.49 -18.89
N ASP A 213 1.07 8.56 -17.85
CA ASP A 213 1.15 9.66 -16.88
C ASP A 213 2.27 9.37 -15.88
N GLU A 214 3.35 10.10 -16.14
CA GLU A 214 4.54 10.25 -15.33
C GLU A 214 4.18 10.92 -14.00
N PHE A 215 4.56 10.25 -12.92
CA PHE A 215 4.48 10.71 -11.54
C PHE A 215 5.38 11.94 -11.34
N VAL A 216 4.79 13.14 -11.37
CA VAL A 216 5.47 14.37 -10.95
C VAL A 216 5.52 14.40 -9.42
N GLN A 217 6.67 14.03 -8.89
CA GLN A 217 7.03 14.19 -7.48
C GLN A 217 7.49 15.63 -7.26
N THR A 218 6.69 16.46 -6.58
CA THR A 218 7.15 17.75 -6.06
C THR A 218 7.83 17.53 -4.70
N PRO A 219 9.11 17.90 -4.52
CA PRO A 219 9.74 17.90 -3.21
C PRO A 219 9.46 19.26 -2.54
N VAL A 220 8.55 19.29 -1.57
CA VAL A 220 8.51 20.39 -0.60
C VAL A 220 9.61 20.10 0.42
N GLY A 221 10.77 20.72 0.20
CA GLY A 221 11.83 20.81 1.18
C GLY A 221 11.51 21.94 2.17
N ASP A 222 11.16 21.57 3.40
CA ASP A 222 11.23 22.49 4.53
C ASP A 222 12.72 22.72 4.84
N LYS A 223 13.18 23.94 4.55
CA LYS A 223 14.44 24.47 5.10
C LYS A 223 14.06 25.51 6.12
N ASP A 224 14.33 25.17 7.38
CA ASP A 224 14.52 26.11 8.46
C ASP A 224 15.46 27.24 8.02
N THR A 225 14.94 28.46 7.95
CA THR A 225 15.76 29.67 7.97
C THR A 225 15.23 30.63 9.02
N SER A 226 15.87 30.54 10.17
CA SER A 226 16.00 31.60 11.16
C SER A 226 16.57 32.86 10.51
N THR A 227 15.85 33.98 10.58
CA THR A 227 16.47 35.32 10.51
C THR A 227 15.66 36.35 11.30
N SER A 228 16.28 36.81 12.37
CA SER A 228 16.00 38.09 13.03
C SER A 228 16.23 39.25 12.08
N ALA A 229 15.39 40.30 12.13
CA ALA A 229 15.79 41.71 12.28
C ALA A 229 14.64 42.70 11.94
N THR A 230 14.24 43.46 12.96
CA THR A 230 13.99 44.92 12.99
C THR A 230 13.13 45.62 11.92
N THR A 231 12.09 46.35 12.36
CA THR A 231 11.91 47.79 12.06
C THR A 231 11.06 48.44 13.18
N PRO A 232 11.41 49.65 13.68
CA PRO A 232 10.67 50.41 14.69
C PRO A 232 9.86 51.57 14.08
N GLU A 233 8.78 52.00 14.75
CA GLU A 233 8.15 53.35 14.78
C GLU A 233 6.91 53.24 15.71
N ASP A 234 6.86 53.86 16.90
CA ASP A 234 6.75 55.27 17.31
C ASP A 234 5.31 55.63 17.72
N SER A 235 5.12 55.94 19.01
CA SER A 235 4.16 56.93 19.53
C SER A 235 4.33 57.12 21.05
N SER A 236 4.96 58.24 21.40
CA SER A 236 4.81 59.10 22.58
C SER A 236 3.69 58.79 23.60
N ASP A 237 3.99 58.88 24.91
CA ASP A 237 3.55 60.03 25.75
C ASP A 237 4.15 60.05 27.18
N ASP A 238 4.51 61.28 27.58
CA ASP A 238 4.73 61.94 28.87
C ASP A 238 5.08 61.25 30.22
N GLY A 239 6.04 61.86 30.93
CA GLY A 239 6.21 61.68 32.37
C GLY A 239 7.52 62.22 32.97
N ALA A 240 7.55 63.51 33.29
CA ALA A 240 8.66 64.28 33.85
C ALA A 240 9.30 63.74 35.16
N GLY A 241 10.60 63.99 35.37
CA GLY A 241 11.19 63.94 36.72
C GLY A 241 12.72 63.86 36.84
N SER A 242 13.38 65.02 36.82
CA SER A 242 14.61 65.40 37.57
C SER A 242 15.94 64.61 37.48
N ARG A 243 16.90 65.28 36.82
CA ARG A 243 18.38 65.31 37.04
C ARG A 243 18.80 65.64 38.51
N PRO A 244 20.11 65.65 38.88
CA PRO A 244 21.20 64.70 38.61
C PRO A 244 22.21 64.50 39.80
N ALA A 245 23.19 63.61 39.57
CA ALA A 245 24.63 63.72 39.88
C ALA A 245 25.22 63.34 41.27
N PRO A 246 26.51 62.91 41.29
CA PRO A 246 27.14 62.05 42.31
C PRO A 246 28.15 62.83 43.20
N PRO A 247 28.91 62.17 44.10
CA PRO A 247 30.15 61.45 43.73
C PRO A 247 30.22 59.99 44.18
#